data_AF-A0AAU0UQ22-F1
#
_entry.id   AF-A0AAU0UQ22-F1
#
_cell.length_a   1.000
_cell.length_b   1.000
_cell.length_c   1.000
_cell.angle_alpha   90.00
_cell.angle_beta   90.00
_cell.angle_gamma   90.00
#
_symmetry.space_group_name_H-M   'P 1'
#
loop_
_entity.id
_entity.type
_entity.pdbx_description
1 polymer ?
#
loop_
_entity_poly.entity_id
_entity_poly.type
_entity_poly.pdbx_seq_one_letter_code
_entity_poly.pdbx_strand_id
1 'polypeptide(L)'
;MGGASAQLAVREIVKLLQEMFAIEVGGYIMKLILKSLPILYMAFIWYLSSYPSDAVIHLGLPFEAMLKESLHLVEFAGVYILWVLFFLVSGKFDRKRNILAVVIAIAYGFIDETHQYFVPSRSAAVIDLVKDTVGVMAAWYVVNGAYFNGRFPIIGEGIKWVEERCADRENGVD
;
A
#
# COMPACT_ATOMS: atom_id res chain seq x y z
N MET A 1 20.97 -27.87 1.66
CA MET A 1 22.01 -26.81 1.66
C MET A 1 21.74 -25.64 0.71
N GLY A 2 20.89 -25.74 -0.32
CA GLY A 2 20.64 -24.63 -1.27
C GLY A 2 19.79 -23.45 -0.77
N GLY A 3 18.91 -23.64 0.22
CA GLY A 3 17.97 -22.60 0.67
C GLY A 3 18.62 -21.41 1.39
N ALA A 4 19.67 -21.65 2.18
CA ALA A 4 20.33 -20.58 2.96
C ALA A 4 21.15 -19.62 2.08
N SER A 5 21.81 -20.14 1.03
CA SER A 5 22.60 -19.33 0.09
C SER A 5 21.71 -18.44 -0.78
N ALA A 6 20.57 -18.94 -1.22
CA ALA A 6 19.59 -18.14 -1.97
C ALA A 6 19.02 -16.99 -1.12
N GLN A 7 18.73 -17.23 0.16
CA GLN A 7 18.25 -16.17 1.05
C GLN A 7 19.31 -15.11 1.35
N LEU A 8 20.57 -15.50 1.46
CA LEU A 8 21.69 -14.56 1.59
C LEU A 8 21.84 -13.67 0.36
N ALA A 9 21.80 -14.26 -0.84
CA ALA A 9 21.88 -13.51 -2.09
C ALA A 9 20.71 -12.52 -2.24
N VAL A 10 19.48 -12.94 -1.91
CA VAL A 10 18.31 -12.05 -1.92
C VAL A 10 18.48 -10.90 -0.93
N ARG A 11 18.99 -11.17 0.28
CA ARG A 11 19.25 -10.12 1.30
C ARG A 11 20.30 -9.11 0.83
N GLU A 12 21.38 -9.56 0.19
CA GLU A 12 22.42 -8.68 -0.37
C GLU A 12 21.88 -7.80 -1.50
N ILE A 13 21.11 -8.38 -2.42
CA ILE A 13 20.49 -7.61 -3.51
C ILE A 13 19.53 -6.56 -2.96
N VAL A 14 18.69 -6.94 -1.99
CA VAL A 14 17.77 -5.99 -1.32
C VAL A 14 18.56 -4.86 -0.66
N LYS A 15 19.65 -5.17 0.04
CA LYS A 15 20.52 -4.19 0.69
C LYS A 15 21.15 -3.22 -0.31
N LEU A 16 21.65 -3.70 -1.45
CA LEU A 16 22.25 -2.85 -2.49
C LEU A 16 21.20 -1.94 -3.15
N LEU A 17 20.00 -2.46 -3.44
CA LEU A 17 18.89 -1.66 -3.96
C LEU A 17 18.47 -0.57 -2.96
N GLN A 18 18.47 -0.91 -1.66
CA GLN A 18 18.19 0.03 -0.56
C GLN A 18 19.26 1.12 -0.45
N GLU A 19 20.54 0.77 -0.57
CA GLU A 19 21.65 1.72 -0.53
C GLU A 19 21.62 2.67 -1.74
N MET A 20 21.40 2.14 -2.94
CA MET A 20 21.30 2.92 -4.17
C MET A 20 20.17 3.96 -4.11
N PHE A 21 18.97 3.57 -3.67
CA PHE A 21 17.84 4.49 -3.48
C PHE A 21 18.08 5.54 -2.40
N ALA A 22 18.90 5.23 -1.39
CA ALA A 22 19.16 6.12 -0.26
C ALA A 22 20.19 7.23 -0.58
N ILE A 23 21.00 7.07 -1.62
CA ILE A 23 22.10 7.98 -1.98
C ILE A 23 21.61 9.23 -2.73
N GLU A 24 20.49 9.15 -3.46
CA GLU A 24 20.07 10.21 -4.40
C GLU A 24 19.06 11.22 -3.83
N VAL A 25 18.32 10.86 -2.77
CA VAL A 25 17.22 11.69 -2.25
C VAL A 25 17.50 12.15 -0.82
N GLY A 26 17.49 13.47 -0.60
CA GLY A 26 17.58 14.05 0.74
C GLY A 26 16.44 13.56 1.65
N GLY A 27 16.71 13.34 2.94
CA GLY A 27 15.75 12.70 3.86
C GLY A 27 14.44 13.46 4.02
N TYR A 28 14.48 14.79 3.93
CA TYR A 28 13.29 15.62 3.87
C TYR A 28 12.45 15.38 2.62
N ILE A 29 13.11 15.31 1.45
CA ILE A 29 12.45 15.06 0.16
C ILE A 29 11.81 13.67 0.15
N MET A 30 12.51 12.66 0.67
CA MET A 30 11.98 11.30 0.81
C MET A 30 10.72 11.26 1.69
N LYS A 31 10.74 11.92 2.87
CA LYS A 31 9.56 12.04 3.74
C LYS A 31 8.40 12.72 3.00
N LEU A 32 8.69 13.79 2.24
CA LEU A 32 7.66 14.52 1.50
C LEU A 32 7.02 13.64 0.41
N ILE A 33 7.83 12.88 -0.35
CA ILE A 33 7.35 11.93 -1.35
C ILE A 33 6.46 10.88 -0.70
N LEU A 34 6.95 10.19 0.34
CA LEU A 34 6.18 9.12 0.99
C LEU A 34 4.89 9.63 1.63
N LYS A 35 4.88 10.88 2.12
CA LYS A 35 3.67 11.51 2.66
C LYS A 35 2.64 11.89 1.59
N SER A 36 3.07 12.20 0.37
CA SER A 36 2.15 12.55 -0.71
C SER A 36 1.56 11.34 -1.43
N LEU A 37 2.26 10.20 -1.43
CA LEU A 37 1.82 8.96 -2.09
C LEU A 37 0.38 8.52 -1.80
N PRO A 38 -0.11 8.42 -0.55
CA PRO A 38 -1.48 7.97 -0.31
C PRO A 38 -2.50 8.89 -0.97
N ILE A 39 -2.29 10.21 -0.91
CA ILE A 39 -3.20 11.20 -1.50
C ILE A 39 -3.17 11.13 -3.03
N LEU A 40 -1.97 11.04 -3.63
CA LEU A 40 -1.82 10.90 -5.08
C LEU A 40 -2.45 9.60 -5.59
N TYR A 41 -2.30 8.51 -4.85
CA TYR A 41 -2.88 7.23 -5.22
C TYR A 41 -4.40 7.21 -5.07
N MET A 42 -4.95 7.83 -4.03
CA MET A 42 -6.39 8.04 -3.89
C MET A 42 -6.92 8.93 -5.04
N ALA A 43 -6.23 10.02 -5.39
CA ALA A 43 -6.62 10.84 -6.54
C ALA A 43 -6.60 10.05 -7.86
N PHE A 44 -5.62 9.14 -8.01
CA PHE A 44 -5.53 8.25 -9.16
C PHE A 44 -6.69 7.24 -9.21
N ILE A 45 -7.01 6.59 -8.09
CA ILE A 45 -8.17 5.68 -8.00
C ILE A 45 -9.45 6.43 -8.35
N TRP A 46 -9.69 7.60 -7.74
CA TRP A 46 -10.86 8.42 -8.04
C TRP A 46 -11.00 8.74 -9.54
N TYR A 47 -9.89 9.10 -10.18
CA TYR A 47 -9.85 9.35 -11.63
C TYR A 47 -10.22 8.11 -12.43
N LEU A 48 -9.67 6.94 -12.10
CA LEU A 48 -10.02 5.67 -12.75
C LEU A 48 -11.48 5.29 -12.51
N SER A 49 -11.99 5.47 -11.29
CA SER A 49 -13.37 5.20 -10.89
C SER A 49 -14.39 6.12 -11.58
N SER A 50 -13.93 7.23 -12.18
CA SER A 50 -14.77 8.13 -12.98
C SER A 50 -15.10 7.57 -14.37
N TYR A 51 -14.45 6.48 -14.80
CA TYR A 51 -14.70 5.85 -16.10
C TYR A 51 -15.72 4.71 -16.02
N PRO A 52 -16.62 4.59 -17.03
CA PRO A 52 -17.51 3.44 -17.20
C PRO A 52 -16.75 2.09 -17.22
N SER A 53 -17.38 1.02 -16.73
CA SER A 53 -16.76 -0.32 -16.60
C SER A 53 -16.33 -0.96 -17.93
N ASP A 54 -16.91 -0.51 -19.04
CA ASP A 54 -16.63 -0.95 -20.41
C ASP A 54 -15.46 -0.19 -21.06
N ALA A 55 -15.03 0.95 -20.50
CA ALA A 55 -14.05 1.83 -21.13
C ALA A 55 -12.60 1.30 -21.07
N VAL A 56 -12.26 0.45 -20.09
CA VAL A 56 -10.85 0.39 -19.67
C VAL A 56 -10.06 -0.76 -20.31
N ILE A 57 -10.60 -1.95 -20.54
CA ILE A 57 -9.80 -3.07 -21.07
C ILE A 57 -10.67 -4.15 -21.75
N HIS A 58 -10.38 -4.47 -23.01
CA HIS A 58 -10.78 -5.72 -23.68
C HIS A 58 -9.51 -6.47 -24.08
N LEU A 59 -9.10 -7.47 -23.30
CA LEU A 59 -7.87 -8.27 -23.53
C LEU A 59 -8.11 -9.54 -24.38
N GLY A 60 -9.36 -9.86 -24.72
CA GLY A 60 -9.77 -11.14 -25.28
C GLY A 60 -9.62 -12.36 -24.34
N LEU A 61 -9.43 -12.18 -23.03
CA LEU A 61 -9.21 -13.26 -22.06
C LEU A 61 -10.54 -13.77 -21.45
N PRO A 62 -10.66 -15.08 -21.19
CA PRO A 62 -11.89 -15.67 -20.64
C PRO A 62 -12.15 -15.29 -19.18
N PHE A 63 -11.19 -14.69 -18.48
CA PHE A 63 -11.27 -14.31 -17.07
C PHE A 63 -11.16 -12.80 -16.82
N GLU A 64 -11.38 -11.96 -17.85
CA GLU A 64 -11.27 -10.50 -17.72
C GLU A 64 -12.19 -9.90 -16.67
N ALA A 65 -13.44 -10.36 -16.62
CA ALA A 65 -14.41 -9.88 -15.64
C ALA A 65 -13.89 -10.15 -14.22
N MET A 66 -13.37 -11.35 -13.98
CA MET A 66 -12.79 -11.74 -12.69
C MET A 66 -11.53 -10.92 -12.35
N LEU A 67 -10.66 -10.65 -13.34
CA LEU A 67 -9.48 -9.80 -13.17
C LEU A 67 -9.87 -8.37 -12.79
N LYS A 68 -10.83 -7.77 -13.50
CA LYS A 68 -11.37 -6.44 -13.22
C LYS A 68 -11.98 -6.38 -11.83
N GLU A 69 -12.72 -7.41 -11.43
CA GLU A 69 -13.29 -7.49 -10.09
C GLU A 69 -12.22 -7.70 -8.99
N SER A 70 -11.10 -8.35 -9.31
CA SER A 70 -10.00 -8.56 -8.36
C SER A 70 -9.12 -7.33 -8.15
N LEU A 71 -9.18 -6.34 -9.05
CA LEU A 71 -8.40 -5.11 -8.96
C LEU A 71 -8.75 -4.30 -7.71
N HIS A 72 -10.03 -4.22 -7.35
CA HIS A 72 -10.52 -3.61 -6.11
C HIS A 72 -9.76 -4.11 -4.87
N LEU A 73 -9.57 -5.42 -4.76
CA LEU A 73 -8.84 -6.01 -3.64
C LEU A 73 -7.40 -5.48 -3.55
N VAL A 74 -6.70 -5.39 -4.69
CA VAL A 74 -5.32 -4.92 -4.76
C VAL A 74 -5.23 -3.41 -4.56
N GLU A 75 -6.16 -2.65 -5.13
CA GLU A 75 -6.23 -1.19 -5.04
C GLU A 75 -6.36 -0.74 -3.59
N PHE A 76 -7.33 -1.29 -2.85
CA PHE A 76 -7.55 -0.89 -1.46
C PHE A 76 -6.53 -1.49 -0.47
N ALA A 77 -5.96 -2.66 -0.78
CA ALA A 77 -4.75 -3.12 -0.10
C ALA A 77 -3.60 -2.11 -0.26
N GLY A 78 -3.43 -1.57 -1.46
CA GLY A 78 -2.47 -0.50 -1.78
C GLY A 78 -2.72 0.77 -0.98
N VAL A 79 -3.96 1.26 -0.92
CA VAL A 79 -4.34 2.43 -0.12
C VAL A 79 -3.92 2.25 1.35
N TYR A 80 -4.24 1.10 1.95
CA TYR A 80 -3.83 0.79 3.31
C TYR A 80 -2.30 0.80 3.49
N ILE A 81 -1.55 0.15 2.60
CA ILE A 81 -0.08 0.09 2.67
C ILE A 81 0.53 1.50 2.57
N LEU A 82 0.02 2.35 1.69
CA LEU A 82 0.51 3.72 1.56
C LEU A 82 0.25 4.57 2.80
N TRP A 83 -0.89 4.37 3.48
CA TRP A 83 -1.15 5.00 4.79
C TRP A 83 -0.23 4.47 5.89
N VAL A 84 0.13 3.19 5.86
CA VAL A 84 1.15 2.63 6.77
C VAL A 84 2.51 3.31 6.54
N LEU A 85 2.94 3.45 5.28
CA LEU A 85 4.18 4.16 4.93
C LEU A 85 4.14 5.62 5.39
N PHE A 86 3.02 6.32 5.17
CA PHE A 86 2.81 7.67 5.68
C PHE A 86 3.03 7.74 7.20
N PHE A 87 2.45 6.81 7.97
CA PHE A 87 2.56 6.83 9.43
C PHE A 87 3.95 6.45 9.93
N LEU A 88 4.66 5.55 9.26
CA LEU A 88 6.06 5.19 9.57
C LEU A 88 7.00 6.40 9.44
N VAL A 89 6.76 7.26 8.45
CA VAL A 89 7.60 8.45 8.22
C VAL A 89 7.12 9.71 8.94
N SER A 90 6.02 9.60 9.68
CA SER A 90 5.38 10.68 10.46
C SER A 90 5.56 10.49 11.97
N GLY A 91 6.54 9.68 12.38
CA GLY A 91 6.87 9.36 13.77
C GLY A 91 6.49 7.94 14.16
N LYS A 92 6.44 7.66 15.47
CA LYS A 92 6.24 6.30 16.01
C LYS A 92 5.04 5.58 15.40
N PHE A 93 5.27 4.45 14.73
CA PHE A 93 4.20 3.59 14.23
C PHE A 93 3.73 2.62 15.31
N ASP A 94 2.49 2.80 15.79
CA ASP A 94 1.90 1.95 16.82
C ASP A 94 0.61 1.26 16.32
N ARG A 95 0.03 0.39 17.17
CA ARG A 95 -1.20 -0.33 16.82
C ARG A 95 -2.36 0.63 16.53
N LYS A 96 -2.40 1.82 17.15
CA LYS A 96 -3.47 2.81 16.93
C LYS A 96 -3.36 3.40 15.53
N ARG A 97 -2.16 3.81 15.10
CA ARG A 97 -1.91 4.28 13.73
C ARG A 97 -2.15 3.20 12.68
N ASN A 98 -1.82 1.96 13.00
CA ASN A 98 -2.12 0.83 12.13
C ASN A 98 -3.65 0.65 11.93
N ILE A 99 -4.43 0.71 13.02
CA ILE A 99 -5.90 0.67 12.94
C ILE A 99 -6.45 1.91 12.22
N LEU A 100 -5.88 3.09 12.45
CA LEU A 100 -6.27 4.31 11.75
C LEU A 100 -6.09 4.17 10.23
N ALA A 101 -4.99 3.55 9.76
CA ALA A 101 -4.78 3.27 8.34
C ALA A 101 -5.87 2.36 7.77
N VAL A 102 -6.30 1.32 8.52
CA VAL A 102 -7.43 0.46 8.13
C VAL A 102 -8.72 1.27 8.00
N VAL A 103 -9.04 2.09 9.01
CA VAL A 103 -10.25 2.91 9.01
C VAL A 103 -10.26 3.88 7.84
N ILE A 104 -9.14 4.55 7.56
CA ILE A 104 -9.03 5.48 6.42
C ILE A 104 -9.23 4.73 5.10
N ALA A 105 -8.59 3.58 4.92
CA ALA A 105 -8.69 2.81 3.68
C ALA A 105 -10.12 2.29 3.42
N ILE A 106 -10.80 1.75 4.43
CA ILE A 106 -12.19 1.28 4.30
C ILE A 106 -13.14 2.47 4.09
N ALA A 107 -12.96 3.57 4.83
CA ALA A 107 -13.78 4.77 4.65
C ALA A 107 -13.61 5.34 3.23
N TYR A 108 -12.39 5.30 2.68
CA TYR A 108 -12.14 5.71 1.31
C TYR A 108 -12.80 4.77 0.28
N GLY A 109 -12.78 3.45 0.47
CA GLY A 109 -13.52 2.52 -0.40
C GLY A 109 -15.02 2.77 -0.40
N PHE A 110 -15.60 3.06 0.77
CA PHE A 110 -16.99 3.49 0.84
C PHE A 110 -17.27 4.79 0.08
N ILE A 111 -16.36 5.76 0.17
CA ILE A 111 -16.45 7.02 -0.59
C ILE A 111 -16.33 6.76 -2.09
N ASP A 112 -15.42 5.89 -2.53
CA ASP A 112 -15.23 5.57 -3.95
C ASP A 112 -16.44 4.85 -4.54
N GLU A 113 -17.00 3.85 -3.86
CA GLU A 113 -18.26 3.19 -4.26
C GLU A 113 -19.42 4.18 -4.33
N THR A 114 -19.50 5.11 -3.38
CA THR A 114 -20.50 6.19 -3.42
C THR A 114 -20.27 7.13 -4.61
N HIS A 115 -19.02 7.43 -4.95
CA HIS A 115 -18.69 8.23 -6.13
C HIS A 115 -19.07 7.49 -7.43
N GLN A 116 -18.77 6.20 -7.53
CA GLN A 116 -19.12 5.35 -8.68
C GLN A 116 -20.63 5.23 -8.90
N TYR A 117 -21.44 5.32 -7.84
CA TYR A 117 -22.90 5.34 -7.96
C TYR A 117 -23.41 6.51 -8.83
N PHE A 118 -22.67 7.61 -8.90
CA PHE A 118 -23.02 8.77 -9.75
C PHE A 118 -22.44 8.69 -11.16
N VAL A 119 -21.65 7.65 -11.48
CA VAL A 119 -21.03 7.45 -12.80
C VAL A 119 -21.98 6.62 -13.68
N PRO A 120 -22.44 7.13 -14.83
CA PRO A 120 -23.29 6.36 -15.74
C PRO A 120 -22.62 5.07 -16.19
N SER A 121 -23.38 3.98 -16.26
CA SER A 121 -22.90 2.65 -16.68
C SER A 121 -21.87 2.00 -15.74
N ARG A 122 -21.75 2.48 -14.49
CA ARG A 122 -21.08 1.78 -13.39
C ARG A 122 -22.11 1.13 -12.47
N SER A 123 -21.76 -0.06 -11.96
CA SER A 123 -22.54 -0.75 -10.94
C SER A 123 -21.80 -0.59 -9.62
N ALA A 124 -22.18 0.40 -8.81
CA ALA A 124 -21.75 0.45 -7.42
C ALA A 124 -22.49 -0.67 -6.67
N ALA A 125 -21.75 -1.64 -6.14
CA ALA A 125 -22.34 -2.81 -5.51
C ALA A 125 -21.75 -3.04 -4.12
N VAL A 126 -22.61 -3.42 -3.17
CA VAL A 126 -22.17 -3.75 -1.80
C VAL A 126 -21.08 -4.83 -1.80
N ILE A 127 -21.06 -5.70 -2.81
CA ILE A 127 -20.02 -6.72 -2.96
C ILE A 127 -18.63 -6.11 -3.22
N ASP A 128 -18.53 -4.97 -3.88
CA ASP A 128 -17.26 -4.32 -4.20
C ASP A 128 -16.67 -3.67 -2.94
N LEU A 129 -17.51 -3.03 -2.11
CA LEU A 129 -17.11 -2.60 -0.76
C LEU A 129 -16.59 -3.76 0.13
N VAL A 130 -17.18 -4.95 -0.01
CA VAL A 130 -16.69 -6.16 0.69
C VAL A 130 -15.32 -6.56 0.16
N LYS A 131 -15.09 -6.54 -1.16
CA LYS A 131 -13.79 -6.85 -1.77
C LYS A 131 -12.71 -5.85 -1.32
N ASP A 132 -13.02 -4.56 -1.31
CA ASP A 132 -12.14 -3.50 -0.83
C ASP A 132 -11.71 -3.78 0.62
N THR A 133 -12.70 -4.07 1.47
CA THR A 133 -12.50 -4.40 2.87
C THR A 133 -11.63 -5.65 3.04
N VAL A 134 -11.87 -6.70 2.24
CA VAL A 134 -11.05 -7.92 2.25
C VAL A 134 -9.60 -7.61 1.87
N GLY A 135 -9.37 -6.77 0.86
CA GLY A 135 -8.04 -6.33 0.45
C GLY A 135 -7.29 -5.60 1.58
N VAL A 136 -7.95 -4.64 2.21
CA VAL A 136 -7.42 -3.93 3.38
C VAL A 136 -7.09 -4.89 4.52
N MET A 137 -8.01 -5.80 4.85
CA MET A 137 -7.82 -6.74 5.96
C MET A 137 -6.70 -7.76 5.69
N ALA A 138 -6.54 -8.21 4.44
CA ALA A 138 -5.45 -9.09 4.05
C ALA A 138 -4.08 -8.39 4.22
N ALA A 139 -3.95 -7.15 3.72
CA ALA A 139 -2.73 -6.38 3.88
C ALA A 139 -2.46 -6.04 5.35
N TRP A 140 -3.50 -5.69 6.12
CA TRP A 140 -3.39 -5.46 7.56
C TRP A 140 -2.90 -6.68 8.32
N TYR A 141 -3.40 -7.88 8.00
CA TYR A 141 -2.94 -9.11 8.63
C TYR A 141 -1.44 -9.34 8.42
N VAL A 142 -0.96 -9.10 7.19
CA VAL A 142 0.46 -9.21 6.85
C VAL A 142 1.29 -8.17 7.60
N VAL A 143 0.93 -6.89 7.55
CA VAL A 143 1.66 -5.81 8.21
C VAL A 143 1.65 -5.97 9.74
N ASN A 144 0.49 -6.28 10.32
CA ASN A 144 0.37 -6.50 11.76
C ASN A 144 1.19 -7.71 12.23
N GLY A 145 1.20 -8.78 11.43
CA GLY A 145 2.05 -9.95 11.63
C GLY A 145 3.54 -9.61 11.58
N ALA A 146 3.97 -8.97 10.48
CA ALA A 146 5.34 -8.52 10.19
C ALA A 146 5.92 -7.62 11.26
N TYR A 147 5.19 -6.56 11.59
CA TYR A 147 5.74 -5.47 12.37
C TYR A 147 5.57 -5.67 13.88
N PHE A 148 4.39 -6.14 14.34
CA PHE A 148 4.11 -6.23 15.78
C PHE A 148 4.27 -7.63 16.37
N ASN A 149 4.13 -8.70 15.57
CA ASN A 149 4.07 -10.07 16.09
C ASN A 149 5.26 -10.94 15.61
N GLY A 150 6.20 -10.38 14.84
CA GLY A 150 7.40 -11.08 14.36
C GLY A 150 7.13 -12.20 13.34
N ARG A 151 5.93 -12.26 12.74
CA ARG A 151 5.58 -13.21 11.67
C ARG A 151 6.04 -12.61 10.34
N PHE A 152 6.61 -13.35 9.39
CA PHE A 152 7.15 -12.78 8.13
C PHE A 152 8.40 -11.89 8.33
N PRO A 153 9.55 -12.47 8.73
CA PRO A 153 10.75 -11.71 9.11
C PRO A 153 11.28 -10.80 8.00
N ILE A 154 11.22 -11.23 6.74
CA ILE A 154 11.69 -10.44 5.58
C ILE A 154 10.89 -9.15 5.43
N ILE A 155 9.56 -9.22 5.59
CA ILE A 155 8.68 -8.06 5.50
C ILE A 155 8.90 -7.15 6.72
N GLY A 156 9.03 -7.74 7.92
CA GLY A 156 9.32 -6.99 9.14
C GLY A 156 10.65 -6.22 9.08
N GLU A 157 11.71 -6.85 8.55
CA GLU A 157 13.01 -6.23 8.29
C GLU A 157 12.86 -5.04 7.33
N GLY A 158 12.10 -5.18 6.24
CA GLY A 158 11.83 -4.09 5.29
C GLY A 158 11.07 -2.92 5.91
N ILE A 159 10.03 -3.18 6.71
CA ILE A 159 9.24 -2.12 7.36
C ILE A 159 10.08 -1.35 8.38
N LYS A 160 10.86 -2.06 9.21
CA LYS A 160 11.76 -1.43 10.19
C LYS A 160 12.85 -0.59 9.52
N TRP A 161 13.40 -1.08 8.42
CA TRP A 161 14.36 -0.32 7.62
C TRP A 161 13.78 1.02 7.14
N VAL A 162 12.51 1.04 6.70
CA VAL A 162 11.82 2.30 6.34
C VAL A 162 11.68 3.24 7.54
N GLU A 163 11.30 2.70 8.70
CA GLU A 163 11.13 3.46 9.95
C GLU A 163 12.45 4.10 10.41
N GLU A 164 13.52 3.30 10.50
CA GLU A 164 14.87 3.73 10.93
C GLU A 164 15.42 4.84 10.03
N ARG A 165 15.31 4.67 8.71
CA ARG A 165 15.85 5.66 7.75
C ARG A 165 15.14 7.01 7.82
N CYS A 166 13.89 7.01 8.27
CA CYS A 166 13.12 8.23 8.47
C CYS A 166 13.35 8.85 9.85
N ALA A 167 13.76 8.06 10.85
CA ALA A 167 14.15 8.52 12.18
C ALA A 167 15.56 9.14 12.21
N ASP A 168 16.55 8.50 11.58
CA ASP A 168 17.97 8.90 11.64
C ASP A 168 18.26 10.29 11.04
N ARG A 169 17.40 10.79 10.15
CA ARG A 169 17.57 12.09 9.50
C ARG A 169 17.05 13.27 10.34
N GLU A 170 16.36 13.00 11.45
CA GLU A 170 15.85 14.04 12.37
C GLU A 170 16.90 14.42 13.43
N ASN A 171 17.79 13.48 13.78
CA ASN A 171 18.88 13.67 14.75
C ASN A 171 20.22 14.11 14.11
N GLY A 172 20.25 14.32 12.79
CA GLY A 172 21.44 14.72 12.02
C GLY A 172 21.34 16.11 11.41
N VAL A 173 20.39 16.92 11.87
CA VAL A 173 20.28 18.35 11.54
C VAL A 173 20.66 19.16 12.78
N ASP A 174 21.90 18.98 13.21
CA ASP A 174 22.64 19.88 14.10
C ASP A 174 23.95 20.28 13.38
#